data_AF-A0A925GET8-F1
#
_entry.id   AF-A0A925GET8-F1
#
_cell.length_a   1.000
_cell.length_b   1.000
_cell.length_c   1.000
_cell.angle_alpha   90.00
_cell.angle_beta   90.00
_cell.angle_gamma   90.00
#
_symmetry.space_group_name_H-M   'P 1'
#
loop_
_entity.id
_entity.type
_entity.pdbx_description
1 polymer ?
#
loop_
_entity_poly.entity_id
_entity_poly.type
_entity_poly.pdbx_seq_one_letter_code
_entity_poly.pdbx_strand_id
1 'polypeptide(L)'
;SNRKLNVKLVDAYVYHYGWVKPPSGLVRKGMNFNLFYHKDAVETPVAETAEFDYGNADNMKLFTETHPAVMLPRIKAVNWEYTFDPTKVKSSDSLRRRLLQKFYEWTGIRVGEYRNYRMI
;
A
#
# COMPACT_ATOMS: atom_id res chain seq x y z
N SER A 1 6.03 9.17 30.32
CA SER A 1 7.48 8.91 30.06
C SER A 1 7.79 9.37 28.65
N ASN A 2 8.59 10.43 28.46
CA ASN A 2 8.95 11.02 27.15
C ASN A 2 10.33 10.55 26.62
N ARG A 3 10.80 9.37 27.08
CA ARG A 3 12.12 8.85 26.70
C ARG A 3 12.04 8.20 25.32
N LYS A 4 12.83 8.70 24.36
CA LYS A 4 12.99 8.05 23.05
C LYS A 4 13.74 6.73 23.17
N LEU A 5 13.40 5.77 22.31
CA LEU A 5 14.08 4.48 22.22
C LEU A 5 15.41 4.64 21.47
N ASN A 6 16.45 3.93 21.90
CA ASN A 6 17.65 3.73 21.10
C ASN A 6 17.40 2.56 20.16
N VAL A 7 17.57 2.76 18.86
CA VAL A 7 17.28 1.75 17.84
C VAL A 7 18.46 1.61 16.90
N LYS A 8 18.66 0.39 16.41
CA LYS A 8 19.67 0.06 15.40
C LYS A 8 18.94 -0.45 14.16
N LEU A 9 19.35 0.02 12.99
CA LEU A 9 18.84 -0.54 11.74
C LEU A 9 19.39 -1.95 11.56
N VAL A 10 18.52 -2.88 11.20
CA VAL A 10 18.90 -4.25 10.86
C VAL A 10 18.47 -4.55 9.43
N ASP A 11 19.19 -5.46 8.79
CA ASP A 11 18.88 -5.95 7.46
C ASP A 11 17.74 -6.98 7.52
N ALA A 12 16.55 -6.50 7.85
CA ALA A 12 15.33 -7.31 7.95
C ALA A 12 14.14 -6.55 7.37
N TYR A 13 13.40 -7.23 6.49
CA TYR A 13 12.32 -6.63 5.72
C TYR A 13 10.98 -7.30 6.02
N VAL A 14 9.92 -6.49 6.09
CA VAL A 14 8.54 -6.96 6.20
C VAL A 14 7.81 -6.63 4.91
N TYR A 15 7.43 -7.66 4.16
CA TYR A 15 6.66 -7.50 2.93
C TYR A 15 5.15 -7.52 3.22
N HIS A 16 4.44 -6.45 2.88
CA HIS A 16 3.00 -6.31 3.10
C HIS A 16 2.19 -6.48 1.81
N TYR A 17 1.42 -7.56 1.71
CA TYR A 17 0.62 -7.91 0.54
C TYR A 17 -0.87 -7.54 0.72
N GLY A 18 -1.13 -6.24 0.81
CA GLY A 18 -2.45 -5.74 1.23
C GLY A 18 -3.29 -5.08 0.13
N TRP A 19 -2.64 -4.38 -0.81
CA TRP A 19 -3.28 -3.33 -1.60
C TRP A 19 -3.87 -3.81 -2.92
N VAL A 20 -3.09 -4.53 -3.73
CA VAL A 20 -3.51 -5.03 -5.05
C VAL A 20 -4.04 -6.45 -4.89
N LYS A 21 -5.34 -6.65 -5.17
CA LYS A 21 -6.10 -7.91 -5.03
C LYS A 21 -7.13 -7.99 -6.14
N PRO A 22 -7.73 -9.16 -6.45
CA PRO A 22 -8.81 -9.21 -7.44
C PRO A 22 -9.92 -8.19 -7.13
N PRO A 23 -10.44 -7.44 -8.13
CA PRO A 23 -11.48 -6.45 -7.93
C PRO A 23 -12.70 -6.95 -7.14
N SER A 24 -13.22 -8.13 -7.49
CA SER A 24 -14.35 -8.76 -6.80
C SER A 24 -14.09 -8.98 -5.30
N GLY A 25 -12.86 -9.35 -4.93
CA GLY A 25 -12.45 -9.50 -3.54
C GLY A 25 -12.41 -8.18 -2.78
N LEU A 26 -11.99 -7.08 -3.42
CA LEU A 26 -11.96 -5.75 -2.81
C LEU A 26 -13.37 -5.17 -2.66
N VAL A 27 -14.23 -5.32 -3.67
CA VAL A 27 -15.64 -4.92 -3.59
C VAL A 27 -16.33 -5.70 -2.46
N ARG A 28 -16.15 -7.02 -2.39
CA ARG A 28 -16.69 -7.84 -1.30
C ARG A 28 -16.19 -7.36 0.07
N LYS A 29 -14.89 -7.05 0.19
CA LYS A 29 -14.31 -6.52 1.44
C LYS A 29 -14.97 -5.20 1.84
N GLY A 30 -15.18 -4.28 0.90
CA GLY A 30 -15.85 -3.00 1.16
C GLY A 30 -17.30 -3.20 1.61
N MET A 31 -18.02 -4.15 0.99
CA MET A 31 -19.39 -4.49 1.39
C MET A 31 -19.45 -5.10 2.78
N ASN A 32 -18.54 -6.04 3.09
CA ASN A 32 -18.44 -6.62 4.43
C ASN A 32 -18.15 -5.55 5.50
N PHE A 33 -17.32 -4.56 5.17
CA PHE A 33 -17.08 -3.41 6.04
C PHE A 33 -18.38 -2.61 6.25
N ASN A 34 -19.12 -2.28 5.19
CA ASN A 34 -20.40 -1.57 5.31
C ASN A 34 -21.41 -2.35 6.16
N LEU A 35 -21.56 -3.65 5.94
CA LEU A 35 -22.45 -4.53 6.72
C LEU A 35 -22.09 -4.57 8.20
N PHE A 36 -20.80 -4.50 8.52
CA PHE A 36 -20.33 -4.53 9.90
C PHE A 36 -20.65 -3.23 10.66
N TYR A 37 -20.59 -2.07 9.98
CA TYR A 37 -20.74 -0.76 10.62
C TYR A 37 -22.12 -0.11 10.46
N HIS A 38 -22.93 -0.55 9.49
CA HIS A 38 -24.25 0.01 9.20
C HIS A 38 -25.34 -1.04 9.37
N LYS A 39 -26.26 -0.81 10.32
CA LYS A 39 -27.33 -1.77 10.69
C LYS A 39 -28.38 -1.96 9.59
N ASP A 40 -28.50 -1.00 8.71
CA ASP A 40 -29.42 -0.93 7.58
C ASP A 40 -28.78 -1.41 6.27
N ALA A 41 -27.48 -1.74 6.28
CA ALA A 41 -26.82 -2.27 5.09
C ALA A 41 -27.35 -3.67 4.74
N VAL A 42 -27.58 -3.89 3.44
CA VAL A 42 -28.07 -5.16 2.90
C VAL A 42 -26.94 -5.81 2.12
N GLU A 43 -26.77 -7.11 2.29
CA GLU A 43 -25.79 -7.86 1.50
C GLU A 43 -26.29 -7.98 0.06
N THR A 44 -25.45 -7.57 -0.88
CA THR A 44 -25.69 -7.81 -2.31
C THR A 44 -24.64 -8.75 -2.89
N PRO A 45 -24.95 -9.50 -3.95
CA PRO A 45 -23.95 -10.29 -4.65
C PRO A 45 -22.93 -9.38 -5.33
N VAL A 46 -21.64 -9.74 -5.25
CA VAL A 46 -20.59 -9.08 -6.04
C VAL A 46 -20.59 -9.69 -7.43
N ALA A 47 -20.74 -8.86 -8.46
CA ALA A 47 -20.66 -9.29 -9.85
C ALA A 47 -19.27 -9.88 -10.17
N GLU A 48 -19.22 -10.88 -11.04
CA GLU A 48 -17.95 -11.41 -11.55
C GLU A 48 -17.16 -10.36 -12.33
N THR A 49 -17.88 -9.45 -13.00
CA THR A 49 -17.34 -8.29 -13.73
C THR A 49 -17.10 -7.07 -12.82
N ALA A 50 -17.03 -7.27 -11.50
CA ALA A 50 -16.75 -6.18 -10.58
C ALA A 50 -15.41 -5.54 -10.94
N GLU A 51 -15.40 -4.21 -11.03
CA GLU A 51 -14.19 -3.42 -11.20
C GLU A 51 -13.85 -2.70 -9.90
N PHE A 52 -12.58 -2.35 -9.74
CA PHE A 52 -12.10 -1.59 -8.59
C PHE A 52 -11.12 -0.53 -9.08
N ASP A 53 -11.32 0.72 -8.67
CA ASP A 53 -10.41 1.81 -9.00
C ASP A 53 -9.20 1.81 -8.05
N TYR A 54 -8.04 1.44 -8.60
CA TYR A 54 -6.76 1.48 -7.89
C TYR A 54 -6.08 2.85 -7.94
N GLY A 55 -6.68 3.85 -8.59
CA GLY A 55 -6.12 5.17 -8.84
C GLY A 55 -5.80 5.99 -7.59
N ASN A 56 -6.34 5.61 -6.43
CA ASN A 56 -6.00 6.20 -5.14
C ASN A 56 -4.60 5.78 -4.62
N ALA A 57 -3.95 4.83 -5.27
CA ALA A 57 -2.59 4.43 -4.93
C ALA A 57 -1.60 5.48 -5.44
N ASP A 58 -1.18 6.36 -4.54
CA ASP A 58 -0.15 7.36 -4.83
C ASP A 58 1.23 6.68 -4.99
N ASN A 59 2.03 7.14 -5.96
CA ASN A 59 3.42 6.73 -6.20
C ASN A 59 3.68 5.21 -6.26
N MET A 60 2.86 4.46 -7.01
CA MET A 60 3.12 3.03 -7.26
C MET A 60 4.42 2.81 -8.07
N LYS A 61 5.25 1.86 -7.63
CA LYS A 61 6.49 1.44 -8.29
C LYS A 61 6.46 -0.06 -8.55
N LEU A 62 7.12 -0.48 -9.62
CA LEU A 62 7.33 -1.91 -9.89
C LEU A 62 8.22 -2.51 -8.81
N PHE A 63 7.79 -3.63 -8.25
CA PHE A 63 8.59 -4.39 -7.30
C PHE A 63 9.58 -5.28 -8.07
N THR A 64 10.88 -5.02 -7.91
CA THR A 64 11.95 -5.73 -8.64
C THR A 64 12.81 -6.63 -7.76
N GLU A 65 12.51 -6.72 -6.46
CA GLU A 65 13.23 -7.59 -5.53
C GLU A 65 12.66 -9.02 -5.51
N THR A 66 13.23 -9.88 -4.68
CA THR A 66 12.77 -11.25 -4.49
C THR A 66 11.73 -11.33 -3.37
N HIS A 67 10.58 -11.94 -3.64
CA HIS A 67 9.59 -12.22 -2.59
C HIS A 67 10.07 -13.31 -1.63
N PRO A 68 9.68 -13.27 -0.34
CA PRO A 68 9.98 -14.34 0.61
C PRO A 68 9.49 -15.70 0.10
N ALA A 69 10.28 -16.76 0.32
CA ALA A 69 9.97 -18.11 -0.17
C ALA A 69 8.57 -18.59 0.23
N VAL A 70 8.12 -18.25 1.45
CA VAL A 70 6.78 -18.57 1.96
C VAL A 70 5.64 -17.96 1.16
N MET A 71 5.89 -16.89 0.40
CA MET A 71 4.89 -16.21 -0.43
C MET A 71 4.84 -16.73 -1.87
N LEU A 72 5.90 -17.39 -2.36
CA LEU A 72 5.97 -17.87 -3.74
C LEU A 72 4.81 -18.79 -4.14
N PRO A 73 4.35 -19.76 -3.31
CA PRO A 73 3.21 -20.60 -3.68
C PRO A 73 1.94 -19.78 -3.90
N ARG A 74 1.69 -18.76 -3.06
CA ARG A 74 0.52 -17.89 -3.19
C ARG A 74 0.59 -17.05 -4.47
N ILE A 75 1.75 -16.49 -4.78
CA ILE A 75 1.97 -15.68 -5.99
C ILE A 75 1.75 -16.54 -7.24
N LYS A 76 2.27 -17.78 -7.27
CA LYS A 76 2.07 -18.71 -8.39
C LYS A 76 0.63 -19.17 -8.57
N ALA A 77 -0.15 -19.22 -7.49
CA ALA A 77 -1.56 -19.58 -7.52
C ALA A 77 -2.47 -18.43 -7.98
N VAL A 78 -1.94 -17.21 -8.13
CA VAL A 78 -2.69 -16.06 -8.63
C VAL A 78 -3.06 -16.31 -10.10
N ASN A 79 -4.36 -16.30 -10.39
CA ASN A 79 -4.93 -16.56 -11.70
C ASN A 79 -5.55 -15.31 -12.36
N TRP A 80 -5.13 -14.13 -11.92
CA TRP A 80 -5.56 -12.85 -12.46
C TRP A 80 -4.34 -11.95 -12.67
N GLU A 81 -4.41 -11.05 -13.64
CA GLU A 81 -3.34 -10.11 -13.93
C GLU A 81 -3.76 -8.69 -13.56
N TYR A 82 -2.83 -7.96 -12.93
CA TYR A 82 -2.96 -6.53 -12.69
C TYR A 82 -1.94 -5.80 -13.57
N THR A 83 -2.45 -5.07 -14.56
CA THR A 83 -1.62 -4.19 -15.38
C THR A 83 -1.77 -2.77 -14.90
N PHE A 84 -0.65 -2.09 -14.70
CA PHE A 84 -0.61 -0.70 -14.28
C PHE A 84 0.48 0.05 -15.03
N ASP A 85 0.11 1.24 -15.52
CA ASP A 85 1.01 2.14 -16.23
C ASP A 85 1.51 3.24 -15.26
N PRO A 86 2.76 3.16 -14.79
CA PRO A 86 3.31 4.12 -13.83
C PRO A 86 3.40 5.55 -14.39
N THR A 87 3.33 5.74 -15.71
CA THR A 87 3.33 7.08 -16.33
C THR A 87 1.98 7.78 -16.22
N LYS A 88 0.90 7.02 -15.97
CA LYS A 88 -0.48 7.53 -15.89
C LYS A 88 -0.95 7.84 -14.48
N VAL A 89 -0.06 7.73 -13.48
CA VAL A 89 -0.38 8.10 -12.10
C VAL A 89 -0.71 9.57 -12.00
N LYS A 90 -1.97 9.87 -11.69
CA LYS A 90 -2.39 11.21 -11.32
C LYS A 90 -1.88 11.52 -9.92
N SER A 91 -0.65 12.01 -9.81
CA SER A 91 -0.17 12.56 -8.55
C SER A 91 -0.98 13.82 -8.25
N SER A 92 -1.82 13.77 -7.22
CA SER A 92 -2.52 14.94 -6.66
C SER A 92 -1.63 15.70 -5.66
N ASP A 93 -0.31 15.53 -5.75
CA ASP A 93 0.63 16.12 -4.82
C ASP A 93 0.76 17.62 -5.03
N SER A 94 0.69 18.36 -3.93
CA SER A 94 1.07 19.76 -3.92
C SER A 94 2.55 19.92 -4.28
N LEU A 95 2.93 21.09 -4.82
CA LEU A 95 4.32 21.42 -5.13
C LEU A 95 5.24 21.19 -3.92
N ARG A 96 4.77 21.53 -2.72
CA ARG A 96 5.49 21.27 -1.46
C ARG A 96 5.78 19.78 -1.26
N ARG A 97 4.79 18.91 -1.43
CA ARG A 97 4.98 17.45 -1.29
C ARG A 97 5.98 16.93 -2.33
N ARG A 98 5.89 17.39 -3.58
CA ARG A 98 6.82 17.02 -4.66
C ARG A 98 8.26 17.41 -4.35
N LEU A 99 8.49 18.62 -3.82
CA LEU A 99 9.82 19.09 -3.42
C LEU A 99 10.39 18.28 -2.26
N LEU A 100 9.57 18.03 -1.23
CA LEU A 100 9.98 17.20 -0.08
C LEU A 100 10.30 15.76 -0.51
N GLN A 101 9.51 15.19 -1.42
CA GLN A 101 9.76 13.86 -1.96
C GLN A 101 11.08 13.80 -2.74
N LYS A 102 11.34 14.77 -3.64
CA LYS A 102 12.62 14.84 -4.36
C LYS A 102 13.82 15.00 -3.42
N PHE A 103 13.69 15.83 -2.39
CA PHE A 103 14.73 15.99 -1.38
C PHE A 103 14.99 14.69 -0.61
N TYR A 104 13.92 13.97 -0.24
CA TYR A 104 14.03 12.65 0.39
C TYR A 104 14.70 11.62 -0.53
N GLU A 105 14.33 11.58 -1.82
CA GLU A 105 14.94 10.65 -2.79
C GLU A 105 16.43 10.89 -2.99
N TRP A 106 16.89 12.15 -2.88
CA TRP A 106 18.30 12.49 -2.98
C TRP A 106 19.09 12.25 -1.68
N THR A 107 18.51 12.55 -0.52
CA THR A 107 19.25 12.61 0.76
C THR A 107 18.91 11.49 1.74
N GLY A 108 17.80 10.79 1.55
CA GLY A 108 17.21 9.88 2.54
C GLY A 108 16.60 10.59 3.76
N ILE A 109 16.56 11.92 3.79
CA ILE A 109 16.09 12.70 4.94
C ILE A 109 14.64 13.16 4.71
N ARG A 110 13.76 12.83 5.67
CA ARG A 110 12.37 13.31 5.71
C ARG A 110 12.25 14.53 6.62
N VAL A 111 12.19 15.72 6.02
CA VAL A 111 12.15 17.00 6.75
C VAL A 111 10.81 17.16 7.48
N GLY A 112 10.87 17.44 8.79
CA GLY A 112 9.68 17.69 9.62
C GLY A 112 8.91 16.44 10.05
N GLU A 113 9.38 15.23 9.71
CA GLU A 113 8.75 14.00 10.17
C GLU A 113 9.09 13.71 11.63
N TYR A 114 8.08 13.37 12.42
CA TYR A 114 8.26 13.03 13.82
C TYR A 114 8.92 11.65 13.98
N ARG A 115 9.95 11.57 14.81
CA ARG A 115 10.65 10.31 15.16
C ARG A 115 10.64 10.09 16.66
N ASN A 116 10.09 8.96 17.11
CA ASN A 116 10.04 8.59 18.53
C ASN A 116 11.31 7.85 19.02
N TYR A 117 12.36 7.78 18.20
CA TYR A 117 13.59 7.02 18.46
C TYR A 117 14.85 7.86 18.18
N ARG A 118 16.01 7.32 18.60
CA ARG A 118 17.37 7.76 18.26
C ARG A 118 18.08 6.60 17.58
N MET A 119 18.58 6.83 16.37
CA MET A 119 19.45 5.88 15.68
C MET A 119 20.82 5.87 16.38
N ILE A 120 21.36 4.68 16.63
CA ILE A 120 22.70 4.45 17.18
C ILE A 120 23.51 3.50 16.27
#